data_AF-A0A1B7MW11-F1
#
_entry.id   AF-A0A1B7MW11-F1
#
_cell.length_a   1.000
_cell.length_b   1.000
_cell.length_c   1.000
_cell.angle_alpha   90.00
_cell.angle_beta   90.00
_cell.angle_gamma   90.00
#
_symmetry.space_group_name_H-M   'P 1'
#
loop_
_entity.id
_entity.type
_entity.pdbx_description
1 polymer ?
#
loop_
_entity_poly.entity_id
_entity_poly.type
_entity_poly.pdbx_seq_one_letter_code
_entity_poly.pdbx_strand_id
1 'polypeptide(L)'
;MSDKPAIHRQLNIKSGVAKRLLKEHILYAKEAEEQQRKVDKLIADNAEEWDTKSALYADQRRILEESHRMIKDSDNRLGKAVQDLRELVVRLFFTPLYRHRP
;
A
#
# COMPACT_ATOMS: atom_id res chain seq x y z
N MET A 1 -20.32 22.84 -22.00
CA MET A 1 -18.92 23.30 -22.14
C MET A 1 -18.00 22.09 -22.02
N SER A 2 -16.96 22.00 -22.85
CA SER A 2 -16.10 20.80 -22.89
C SER A 2 -15.05 20.85 -21.78
N ASP A 3 -15.35 20.28 -20.62
CA ASP A 3 -14.46 20.17 -19.44
C ASP A 3 -13.27 19.21 -19.62
N LYS A 4 -12.86 18.94 -20.87
CA LYS A 4 -11.71 18.07 -21.22
C LYS A 4 -10.43 18.44 -20.44
N PRO A 5 -10.03 19.70 -20.32
CA PRO A 5 -8.83 20.06 -19.55
C PRO A 5 -8.96 19.74 -18.05
N ALA A 6 -10.15 19.96 -17.48
CA ALA A 6 -10.42 19.66 -16.08
C ALA A 6 -10.38 18.14 -15.81
N ILE A 7 -10.94 17.35 -16.72
CA ILE A 7 -10.91 15.88 -16.66
C ILE A 7 -9.48 15.34 -16.77
N HIS A 8 -8.68 15.83 -17.72
CA HIS A 8 -7.27 15.45 -17.84
C HIS A 8 -6.48 15.76 -16.57
N ARG A 9 -6.72 16.95 -15.97
CA ARG A 9 -6.11 17.32 -14.69
C ARG A 9 -6.51 16.37 -13.57
N GLN A 10 -7.79 16.01 -13.47
CA GLN A 10 -8.27 15.08 -12.44
C GLN A 10 -7.68 13.67 -12.62
N LEU A 11 -7.58 13.17 -13.86
CA LEU A 11 -6.93 11.89 -14.16
C LEU A 11 -5.47 11.89 -13.72
N ASN A 12 -4.71 12.93 -14.04
CA ASN A 12 -3.31 13.07 -13.64
C ASN A 12 -3.15 13.12 -12.11
N ILE A 13 -4.03 13.84 -11.42
CA ILE A 13 -4.00 13.94 -9.96
C ILE A 13 -4.31 12.57 -9.33
N LYS A 14 -5.45 11.95 -9.68
CA LYS A 14 -5.89 10.69 -9.06
C LYS A 14 -4.93 9.53 -9.38
N SER A 15 -4.44 9.43 -10.61
CA SER A 15 -3.41 8.43 -10.97
C SER A 15 -2.09 8.66 -10.24
N GLY A 16 -1.66 9.92 -10.10
CA GLY A 16 -0.46 10.28 -9.33
C GLY A 16 -0.57 9.93 -7.85
N VAL A 17 -1.74 10.14 -7.23
CA VAL A 17 -2.02 9.74 -5.84
C VAL A 17 -1.94 8.23 -5.69
N ALA A 18 -2.65 7.47 -6.53
CA ALA A 18 -2.63 6.00 -6.48
C ALA A 18 -1.20 5.45 -6.67
N LYS A 19 -0.42 6.02 -7.61
CA LYS A 19 0.97 5.60 -7.85
C LYS A 19 1.90 5.86 -6.66
N ARG A 20 1.70 6.96 -5.93
CA ARG A 20 2.50 7.25 -4.71
C ARG A 20 2.15 6.29 -3.58
N LEU A 21 0.85 6.07 -3.33
CA LEU A 21 0.38 5.13 -2.31
C LEU A 21 0.82 3.70 -2.60
N LEU A 22 0.86 3.30 -3.88
CA LEU A 22 1.38 1.98 -4.27
C LEU A 22 2.86 1.83 -3.90
N LYS A 23 3.69 2.86 -4.14
CA LYS A 23 5.10 2.83 -3.76
C LYS A 23 5.29 2.76 -2.24
N GLU A 24 4.48 3.53 -1.49
CA GLU A 24 4.46 3.52 -0.03
C GLU A 24 4.08 2.14 0.52
N HIS A 25 3.01 1.54 0.00
CA HIS A 25 2.59 0.19 0.37
C HIS A 25 3.66 -0.87 0.07
N ILE A 26 4.30 -0.82 -1.10
CA ILE A 26 5.39 -1.73 -1.46
C ILE A 26 6.60 -1.56 -0.52
N LEU A 27 6.91 -0.33 -0.10
CA LEU A 27 7.99 -0.07 0.84
C LEU A 27 7.71 -0.76 2.17
N TYR A 28 6.52 -0.55 2.76
CA TYR A 28 6.15 -1.18 4.02
C TYR A 28 6.09 -2.71 3.94
N ALA A 29 5.61 -3.25 2.82
CA ALA A 29 5.61 -4.70 2.59
C ALA A 29 7.03 -5.29 2.62
N LYS A 30 7.99 -4.61 1.97
CA LYS A 30 9.40 -5.04 1.96
C LYS A 30 10.05 -4.92 3.34
N GLU A 31 9.78 -3.84 4.06
CA GLU A 31 10.30 -3.65 5.42
C GLU A 31 9.78 -4.75 6.36
N ALA A 32 8.49 -5.07 6.32
CA ALA A 32 7.92 -6.16 7.12
C ALA A 32 8.52 -7.52 6.77
N GLU A 33 8.75 -7.80 5.48
CA GLU A 33 9.41 -9.03 5.05
C GLU A 33 10.85 -9.14 5.59
N GLU A 34 11.61 -8.04 5.57
CA GLU A 34 12.96 -8.00 6.12
C GLU A 34 12.97 -8.20 7.64
N GLN A 35 12.04 -7.57 8.35
CA GLN A 35 11.89 -7.74 9.80
C GLN A 35 11.49 -9.18 10.17
N GLN A 36 10.57 -9.80 9.40
CA GLN A 36 10.20 -11.21 9.59
C GLN A 36 11.42 -12.12 9.43
N ARG A 37 12.22 -11.92 8.38
CA ARG A 37 13.45 -12.70 8.15
C ARG A 37 14.45 -12.55 9.31
N LYS A 38 14.56 -11.37 9.92
CA LYS A 38 15.42 -11.16 11.10
C LYS A 38 14.89 -11.93 12.31
N VAL A 39 13.59 -11.89 12.57
CA VAL A 39 12.94 -12.67 13.63
C VAL A 39 13.20 -14.16 13.43
N ASP A 40 12.96 -14.68 12.22
CA ASP A 40 13.08 -16.11 11.93
C ASP A 40 14.52 -16.60 12.13
N LYS A 41 15.52 -15.80 11.73
CA LYS A 41 16.94 -16.11 11.99
C LYS A 41 17.26 -16.10 13.48
N LEU A 42 16.76 -15.10 14.22
CA LEU A 42 16.97 -15.04 15.68
C LEU A 42 16.39 -16.25 16.40
N ILE A 43 15.23 -16.76 15.95
CA ILE A 43 14.62 -18.00 16.47
C ILE A 43 15.50 -19.21 16.12
N ALA A 44 15.92 -19.33 14.86
CA ALA A 44 16.68 -20.47 14.37
C ALA A 44 18.07 -20.60 15.03
N ASP A 45 18.76 -19.48 15.22
CA ASP A 45 20.15 -19.47 15.69
C ASP A 45 20.30 -19.68 17.20
N ASN A 46 19.24 -19.54 18.01
CA ASN A 46 19.39 -19.38 19.47
C ASN A 46 18.30 -20.02 20.34
N ALA A 47 17.97 -21.27 20.05
CA ALA A 47 17.02 -22.06 20.84
C ALA A 47 17.44 -22.30 22.32
N GLU A 48 18.69 -22.01 22.71
CA GLU A 48 19.28 -22.42 24.01
C GLU A 48 19.35 -21.31 25.10
N GLU A 49 19.32 -20.01 24.75
CA GLU A 49 19.35 -18.89 25.72
C GLU A 49 18.00 -18.14 25.75
N TRP A 50 17.05 -18.65 26.55
CA TRP A 50 15.64 -18.24 26.49
C TRP A 50 15.28 -16.91 27.20
N ASP A 51 15.94 -16.58 28.33
CA ASP A 51 15.48 -15.50 29.22
C ASP A 51 15.76 -14.08 28.69
N THR A 52 17.00 -13.76 28.33
CA THR A 52 17.36 -12.42 27.81
C THR A 52 16.80 -12.17 26.40
N LYS A 53 16.58 -13.24 25.62
CA LYS A 53 16.02 -13.15 24.26
C LYS A 53 14.51 -13.08 24.22
N SER A 54 13.79 -13.53 25.25
CA SER A 54 12.33 -13.38 25.29
C SER A 54 11.91 -11.91 25.21
N ALA A 55 12.64 -10.99 25.85
CA ALA A 55 12.39 -9.55 25.76
C ALA A 55 12.69 -8.98 24.35
N LEU A 56 13.86 -9.28 23.79
CA LEU A 56 14.27 -8.89 22.43
C LEU A 56 13.30 -9.42 21.36
N TYR A 57 12.85 -10.67 21.52
CA TYR A 57 11.87 -11.31 20.66
C TYR A 57 10.48 -10.66 20.77
N ALA A 58 10.03 -10.36 21.99
CA ALA A 58 8.78 -9.65 22.21
C ALA A 58 8.79 -8.26 21.56
N ASP A 59 9.90 -7.53 21.66
CA ASP A 59 10.06 -6.22 21.02
C ASP A 59 10.07 -6.35 19.49
N GLN A 60 10.78 -7.33 18.95
CA GLN A 60 10.82 -7.54 17.50
C GLN A 60 9.44 -7.97 16.94
N ARG A 61 8.66 -8.75 17.70
CA ARG A 61 7.26 -9.06 17.35
C ARG A 61 6.37 -7.83 17.38
N ARG A 62 6.53 -6.94 18.36
CA ARG A 62 5.77 -5.67 18.40
C ARG A 62 6.06 -4.79 17.19
N ILE A 63 7.34 -4.68 16.81
CA ILE A 63 7.75 -3.95 15.60
C ILE A 63 7.08 -4.56 14.36
N LEU A 64 7.08 -5.89 14.25
CA LEU A 64 6.45 -6.59 13.14
C LEU A 64 4.92 -6.38 13.09
N GLU A 65 4.25 -6.42 14.24
CA GLU A 65 2.82 -6.10 14.35
C GLU A 65 2.53 -4.66 13.91
N GLU A 66 3.38 -3.70 14.29
CA GLU A 66 3.27 -2.31 13.86
C GLU A 66 3.48 -2.17 12.35
N SER A 67 4.50 -2.83 11.78
CA SER A 67 4.70 -2.88 10.32
C SER A 67 3.48 -3.44 9.60
N HIS A 68 2.86 -4.51 10.11
CA HIS A 68 1.63 -5.06 9.55
C HIS A 68 0.44 -4.09 9.63
N ARG A 69 0.34 -3.30 10.71
CA ARG A 69 -0.68 -2.24 10.81
C ARG A 69 -0.47 -1.17 9.74
N MET A 70 0.78 -0.76 9.51
CA MET A 70 1.14 0.21 8.46
C MET A 70 0.83 -0.32 7.05
N ILE A 71 1.09 -1.61 6.79
CA ILE A 71 0.70 -2.27 5.53
C ILE A 71 -0.82 -2.20 5.35
N LYS A 72 -1.59 -2.53 6.39
CA LYS A 72 -3.06 -2.49 6.33
C LYS A 72 -3.60 -1.07 6.12
N ASP A 73 -3.02 -0.06 6.77
CA ASP A 73 -3.42 1.34 6.55
C ASP A 73 -3.12 1.79 5.12
N SER A 74 -1.89 1.55 4.65
CA SER A 74 -1.47 1.91 3.30
C SER A 74 -2.28 1.18 2.23
N ASP A 75 -2.64 -0.08 2.45
CA ASP A 75 -3.52 -0.86 1.57
C ASP A 75 -4.93 -0.25 1.51
N ASN A 76 -5.52 0.10 2.66
CA ASN A 76 -6.83 0.77 2.71
C ASN A 76 -6.81 2.12 1.98
N ARG A 77 -5.76 2.92 2.18
CA ARG A 77 -5.59 4.22 1.50
C ARG A 77 -5.40 4.04 -0.01
N LEU A 78 -4.60 3.06 -0.42
CA LEU A 78 -4.40 2.70 -1.82
C LEU A 78 -5.71 2.25 -2.46
N GLY A 79 -6.44 1.34 -1.82
CA GLY A 79 -7.73 0.84 -2.28
C GLY A 79 -8.74 1.98 -2.52
N LYS A 80 -8.84 2.93 -1.58
CA LYS A 80 -9.67 4.13 -1.75
C LYS A 80 -9.22 4.97 -2.95
N ALA A 81 -7.93 5.24 -3.10
CA ALA A 81 -7.41 6.03 -4.21
C ALA A 81 -7.62 5.36 -5.58
N VAL A 82 -7.49 4.03 -5.64
CA VAL A 82 -7.74 3.24 -6.85
C VAL A 82 -9.23 3.23 -7.19
N GLN A 83 -10.11 3.08 -6.18
CA GLN A 83 -11.56 3.15 -6.37
C GLN A 83 -11.97 4.52 -6.92
N ASP A 84 -11.46 5.60 -6.32
CA ASP A 84 -11.66 6.98 -6.77
C ASP A 84 -11.26 7.21 -8.23
N LEU A 85 -10.11 6.64 -8.63
CA LEU A 85 -9.63 6.71 -10.01
C LEU A 85 -10.52 5.89 -10.95
N ARG A 86 -10.91 4.69 -10.52
CA ARG A 86 -11.78 3.79 -11.27
C ARG A 86 -13.13 4.43 -11.54
N GLU A 87 -13.75 5.05 -10.54
CA GLU A 87 -15.03 5.74 -10.68
C GLU A 87 -14.96 6.87 -11.72
N LEU A 88 -13.87 7.65 -11.71
CA LEU A 88 -13.64 8.67 -12.73
C LEU A 88 -13.53 8.04 -14.13
N VAL A 89 -12.74 6.99 -14.29
CA VAL A 89 -12.55 6.30 -15.59
C VAL A 89 -13.87 5.69 -16.09
N VAL A 90 -14.61 5.01 -15.22
CA VAL A 90 -15.91 4.41 -15.54
C VAL A 90 -16.90 5.50 -15.95
N ARG A 91 -16.99 6.60 -15.20
CA ARG A 91 -17.85 7.73 -15.53
C ARG A 91 -17.52 8.29 -16.92
N LEU A 92 -16.24 8.46 -17.24
CA LEU A 92 -15.81 8.94 -18.54
C LEU A 92 -16.18 7.96 -19.65
N PHE A 93 -15.99 6.66 -19.43
CA PHE A 93 -16.30 5.63 -20.41
C PHE A 93 -17.79 5.57 -20.78
N PHE A 94 -18.68 5.77 -19.80
CA PHE A 94 -20.13 5.83 -20.03
C PHE A 94 -20.63 7.20 -20.48
N THR A 95 -19.79 8.23 -20.48
CA THR A 95 -20.16 9.56 -20.97
C THR A 95 -20.17 9.55 -22.51
N PRO A 96 -21.29 9.87 -23.18
CA PRO A 96 -21.42 9.79 -24.64
C PRO A 96 -20.38 10.60 -25.41
N LEU A 97 -19.84 11.67 -24.81
CA LEU A 97 -18.82 12.54 -25.40
C LEU A 97 -17.43 11.88 -25.49
N TYR A 98 -17.18 10.79 -24.76
CA TYR A 98 -15.89 10.09 -24.70
C TYR A 98 -15.98 8.61 -25.13
N ARG A 99 -17.17 8.14 -25.49
CA ARG A 99 -17.35 6.83 -26.13
C ARG A 99 -16.65 6.88 -27.49
N HIS A 100 -15.56 6.14 -27.65
CA HIS A 100 -14.96 5.91 -28.96
C HIS A 100 -16.06 5.39 -29.90
N ARG A 101 -16.40 6.14 -30.96
CA ARG A 101 -17.06 5.55 -32.12
C ARG A 101 -16.08 4.56 -32.75
N PRO A 102 -16.54 3.35 -33.13
CA PRO A 102 -15.70 2.38 -33.84
C PRO A 102 -15.17 2.95 -35.16
#